data_AF-A0A972S6E7-F1
#
_entry.id   AF-A0A972S6E7-F1
#
_cell.length_a   1.000
_cell.length_b   1.000
_cell.length_c   1.000
_cell.angle_alpha   90.00
_cell.angle_beta   90.00
_cell.angle_gamma   90.00
#
_symmetry.space_group_name_H-M   'P 1'
#
loop_
_entity.id
_entity.type
_entity.pdbx_description
1 polymer ?
#
loop_
_entity_poly.entity_id
_entity_poly.type
_entity_poly.pdbx_seq_one_letter_code
_entity_poly.pdbx_strand_id
1 'polypeptide(L)'
;MRKQAFTLIELLIVVIIIGIVYTLAINSLNDIKRFQEGKKITLSNLKEQLFSYEFDKEIRIVCFDDCLTCKVIIDREKEISIDPFLDKDIVIYRYDNELAQMVREEIEPYFSSEKEERSCFSFRIYKNGSSEQIYVQKGKRVYWLGDYFKTKVYDSLDDAKKARADLAQKALL
;
A
#
# COMPACT_ATOMS: atom_id res chain seq x y z
N MET A 1 -35.86 -29.14 -45.58
CA MET A 1 -34.94 -28.60 -44.55
C MET A 1 -34.97 -29.52 -43.34
N ARG A 2 -33.91 -30.29 -43.10
CA ARG A 2 -33.86 -31.30 -42.03
C ARG A 2 -33.35 -30.60 -40.76
N LYS A 3 -34.24 -30.31 -39.81
CA LYS A 3 -33.85 -29.78 -38.49
C LYS A 3 -33.11 -30.90 -37.75
N GLN A 4 -31.79 -30.74 -37.57
CA GLN A 4 -31.04 -31.62 -36.68
C GLN A 4 -31.35 -31.22 -35.25
N ALA A 5 -32.03 -32.10 -34.53
CA ALA A 5 -32.25 -31.93 -33.10
C ALA A 5 -30.95 -32.32 -32.37
N PHE A 6 -30.54 -31.48 -31.42
CA PHE A 6 -29.43 -31.79 -30.52
C PHE A 6 -29.71 -33.12 -29.83
N THR A 7 -28.68 -33.96 -29.75
CA THR A 7 -28.79 -35.21 -29.00
C THR A 7 -28.82 -34.93 -27.50
N LEU A 8 -29.51 -35.77 -26.74
CA LEU A 8 -29.66 -35.60 -25.29
C LEU A 8 -28.30 -35.57 -24.57
N ILE A 9 -27.32 -36.33 -25.09
CA ILE A 9 -25.97 -36.38 -24.54
C ILE A 9 -25.16 -35.12 -24.84
N GLU A 10 -25.37 -34.52 -26.01
CA GLU A 10 -24.70 -33.29 -26.43
C GLU A 10 -25.20 -32.09 -25.62
N LEU A 11 -26.50 -32.04 -25.30
CA LEU A 11 -27.06 -31.06 -24.38
C LEU A 11 -26.43 -31.16 -22.98
N LEU A 12 -26.25 -32.39 -22.47
CA LEU A 12 -25.69 -32.61 -21.14
C LEU A 12 -24.24 -32.15 -21.03
N ILE A 13 -23.42 -32.40 -22.06
CA ILE A 13 -22.02 -31.94 -22.11
C ILE A 13 -21.95 -30.41 -22.09
N VAL A 14 -22.81 -29.74 -22.86
CA VAL A 14 -22.85 -28.26 -22.90
C VAL A 14 -23.17 -27.66 -21.53
N VAL A 15 -24.14 -28.23 -20.80
CA VAL A 15 -24.51 -27.75 -19.45
C VAL A 15 -23.35 -27.91 -18.46
N ILE A 16 -22.59 -29.01 -18.53
CA ILE A 16 -21.43 -29.23 -17.67
C ILE A 16 -20.32 -28.22 -17.97
N ILE A 17 -20.02 -27.98 -19.25
CA ILE A 17 -18.98 -27.02 -19.66
C ILE A 17 -19.35 -25.61 -19.19
N ILE A 18 -20.61 -25.20 -19.37
CA ILE A 18 -21.08 -23.90 -18.88
C ILE A 18 -20.95 -23.81 -17.36
N GLY A 19 -21.31 -24.87 -16.62
CA GLY A 19 -21.14 -24.92 -15.16
C GLY A 19 -19.68 -24.70 -14.73
N ILE A 20 -18.73 -25.38 -15.37
CA ILE A 20 -17.30 -25.23 -15.05
C ILE A 20 -16.82 -23.80 -15.35
N VAL A 21 -17.17 -23.25 -16.51
CA VAL A 21 -16.80 -21.87 -16.89
C VAL A 21 -17.37 -20.86 -15.91
N TYR A 22 -18.62 -21.02 -15.47
CA TYR A 22 -19.24 -20.15 -14.47
C TYR A 22 -18.54 -20.23 -13.12
N THR A 23 -18.18 -21.43 -12.65
CA THR A 23 -17.45 -21.56 -11.38
C THR A 23 -16.07 -20.91 -11.41
N LEU A 24 -15.34 -21.03 -12.54
CA LEU A 24 -14.05 -20.38 -12.73
C LEU A 24 -14.18 -18.85 -12.80
N ALA A 25 -15.19 -18.34 -13.51
CA ALA A 25 -15.46 -16.91 -13.60
C ALA A 25 -15.88 -16.31 -12.24
N ILE A 26 -16.73 -17.01 -11.47
CA ILE A 26 -17.19 -16.54 -10.15
C ILE A 26 -16.06 -16.55 -9.12
N ASN A 27 -15.17 -17.55 -9.15
CA ASN A 27 -14.01 -17.57 -8.25
C ASN A 27 -13.06 -16.41 -8.55
N SER A 28 -12.80 -16.11 -9.83
CA SER A 28 -12.01 -14.94 -10.23
C SER A 28 -12.62 -13.61 -9.74
N LEU A 29 -13.95 -13.48 -9.75
CA LEU A 29 -14.64 -12.29 -9.25
C LEU A 29 -14.69 -12.22 -7.71
N ASN A 30 -14.77 -13.37 -7.03
CA ASN A 30 -14.79 -13.43 -5.57
C ASN A 30 -13.42 -13.18 -4.94
N ASP A 31 -12.32 -13.53 -5.62
CA ASP A 31 -10.97 -13.16 -5.18
C ASP A 31 -10.78 -11.64 -5.22
N ILE A 32 -11.37 -10.95 -6.21
CA ILE A 32 -11.38 -9.48 -6.29
C ILE A 32 -12.25 -8.85 -5.17
N LYS A 33 -13.40 -9.46 -4.84
CA LYS A 33 -14.29 -8.95 -3.78
C LYS A 33 -13.76 -9.21 -2.36
N ARG A 34 -13.14 -10.36 -2.11
CA ARG A 34 -12.45 -10.65 -0.83
C ARG A 34 -11.25 -9.74 -0.59
N PHE A 35 -10.65 -9.23 -1.66
CA PHE A 35 -9.60 -8.22 -1.60
C PHE A 35 -10.10 -6.88 -1.06
N GLN A 36 -11.36 -6.51 -1.35
CA GLN A 36 -11.98 -5.27 -0.88
C GLN A 36 -12.58 -5.37 0.53
N GLU A 37 -12.83 -6.58 1.05
CA GLU A 37 -13.11 -6.81 2.48
C GLU A 37 -11.82 -6.83 3.33
N GLY A 38 -10.68 -6.44 2.72
CA GLY A 38 -9.33 -6.51 3.25
C GLY A 38 -9.10 -5.64 4.49
N LYS A 39 -8.36 -6.21 5.45
CA LYS A 39 -7.91 -5.61 6.72
C LYS A 39 -7.70 -4.09 6.62
N LYS A 40 -8.30 -3.34 7.55
CA LYS A 40 -8.09 -1.89 7.72
C LYS A 40 -6.60 -1.54 7.58
N ILE A 41 -6.29 -0.58 6.70
CA ILE A 41 -4.92 -0.08 6.51
C ILE A 41 -4.43 0.53 7.83
N THR A 42 -3.17 0.27 8.17
CA THR A 42 -2.46 0.77 9.35
C THR A 42 -0.99 0.98 8.96
N LEU A 43 -0.23 1.74 9.75
CA LEU A 43 1.22 1.90 9.51
C LEU A 43 1.99 0.56 9.51
N SER A 44 1.52 -0.44 10.27
CA SER A 44 2.18 -1.74 10.36
C SER A 44 1.96 -2.64 9.15
N ASN A 45 0.78 -2.58 8.52
CA ASN A 45 0.45 -3.38 7.33
C ASN A 45 0.45 -2.58 6.04
N LEU A 46 0.80 -1.29 6.07
CA LEU A 46 0.70 -0.37 4.93
C LEU A 46 1.37 -0.94 3.67
N LYS A 47 2.58 -1.46 3.79
CA LYS A 47 3.32 -2.01 2.64
C LYS A 47 2.62 -3.22 2.04
N GLU A 48 2.23 -4.18 2.88
CA GLU A 48 1.49 -5.38 2.46
C GLU A 48 0.20 -5.01 1.74
N GLN A 49 -0.54 -4.03 2.27
CA GLN A 49 -1.76 -3.53 1.65
C GLN A 49 -1.48 -2.82 0.32
N LEU A 50 -0.43 -2.01 0.21
CA LEU A 50 -0.08 -1.37 -1.05
C LEU A 50 0.43 -2.36 -2.12
N PHE A 51 1.19 -3.39 -1.75
CA PHE A 51 1.61 -4.45 -2.67
C PHE A 51 0.47 -5.35 -3.14
N SER A 52 -0.65 -5.32 -2.44
CA SER A 52 -1.83 -6.09 -2.79
C SER A 52 -2.47 -5.56 -4.09
N TYR A 53 -2.32 -4.27 -4.40
CA TYR A 53 -2.81 -3.69 -5.65
C TYR A 53 -1.96 -4.12 -6.84
N GLU A 54 -2.58 -4.20 -8.01
CA GLU A 54 -1.85 -4.34 -9.28
C GLU A 54 -1.32 -2.98 -9.76
N PHE A 55 0.00 -2.87 -9.92
CA PHE A 55 0.70 -1.69 -10.44
C PHE A 55 2.00 -2.10 -11.15
N ASP A 56 2.49 -1.26 -12.06
CA ASP A 56 3.64 -1.54 -12.94
C ASP A 56 4.92 -0.78 -12.57
N LYS A 57 4.79 0.46 -12.10
CA LYS A 57 5.92 1.36 -11.80
C LYS A 57 5.98 1.69 -10.32
N GLU A 58 4.97 2.38 -9.82
CA GLU A 58 4.90 2.84 -8.44
C GLU A 58 3.46 2.91 -7.93
N ILE A 59 3.30 2.66 -6.64
CA ILE A 59 2.08 2.94 -5.91
C ILE A 59 2.40 3.92 -4.79
N ARG A 60 1.54 4.91 -4.61
CA ARG A 60 1.69 5.94 -3.59
C ARG A 60 0.41 6.08 -2.80
N ILE A 61 0.53 6.20 -1.50
CA ILE A 61 -0.55 6.65 -0.64
C ILE A 61 -0.31 8.12 -0.28
N VAL A 62 -1.33 8.95 -0.38
CA VAL A 62 -1.27 10.36 0.00
C VAL A 62 -2.51 10.68 0.82
N CYS A 63 -2.31 11.36 1.94
CA CYS A 63 -3.39 11.85 2.80
C CYS A 63 -3.39 13.37 2.84
N PHE A 64 -4.59 13.94 2.84
CA PHE A 64 -4.88 15.37 2.77
C PHE A 64 -5.75 15.80 3.96
N ASP A 65 -5.98 17.11 4.07
CA ASP A 65 -6.91 17.71 5.04
C ASP A 65 -6.66 17.22 6.49
N ASP A 66 -5.42 17.35 6.96
CA ASP A 66 -4.98 16.81 8.26
C ASP A 66 -5.24 15.30 8.41
N CYS A 67 -5.02 14.55 7.34
CA CYS A 67 -5.16 13.10 7.27
C CYS A 67 -6.59 12.56 7.39
N LEU A 68 -7.59 13.43 7.17
CA LEU A 68 -9.01 13.03 7.15
C LEU A 68 -9.41 12.34 5.85
N THR A 69 -8.70 12.62 4.76
CA THR A 69 -8.94 12.01 3.45
C THR A 69 -7.64 11.38 2.96
N CYS A 70 -7.70 10.14 2.49
CA CYS A 70 -6.55 9.43 1.96
C CYS A 70 -6.88 8.82 0.60
N LYS A 71 -5.90 8.83 -0.29
CA LYS A 71 -5.99 8.24 -1.62
C LYS A 71 -4.78 7.35 -1.88
N VAL A 72 -5.02 6.28 -2.63
CA VAL A 72 -3.99 5.46 -3.25
C VAL A 72 -3.91 5.84 -4.72
N ILE A 73 -2.73 6.24 -5.16
CA ILE A 73 -2.40 6.63 -6.53
C ILE A 73 -1.55 5.50 -7.14
N ILE A 74 -2.06 4.87 -8.18
CA ILE A 74 -1.41 3.79 -8.90
C ILE A 74 -0.87 4.32 -10.23
N ASP A 75 0.44 4.17 -10.42
CA ASP A 75 1.17 4.53 -11.64
C ASP A 75 0.96 5.98 -12.12
N ARG A 76 0.58 6.87 -11.18
CA ARG A 76 0.24 8.29 -11.41
C ARG A 76 -1.01 8.53 -12.26
N GLU A 77 -1.83 7.51 -12.46
CA GLU A 77 -3.00 7.59 -13.34
C GLU A 77 -4.30 7.27 -12.60
N LYS A 78 -4.33 6.19 -11.81
CA LYS A 78 -5.54 5.76 -11.11
C LYS A 78 -5.52 6.23 -9.67
N GLU A 79 -6.59 6.87 -9.23
CA GLU A 79 -6.80 7.28 -7.84
C GLU A 79 -7.94 6.47 -7.20
N ILE A 80 -7.68 5.92 -6.00
CA ILE A 80 -8.67 5.18 -5.22
C ILE A 80 -8.74 5.83 -3.84
N SER A 81 -9.92 6.35 -3.48
CA SER A 81 -10.16 6.83 -2.12
C SER A 81 -10.21 5.65 -1.14
N ILE A 82 -9.58 5.83 0.02
CA ILE A 82 -9.54 4.83 1.08
C ILE A 82 -9.93 5.47 2.41
N ASP A 83 -10.32 4.64 3.37
CA ASP A 83 -10.59 5.10 4.72
C ASP A 83 -9.33 5.71 5.35
N PRO A 84 -9.46 6.84 6.05
CA PRO A 84 -8.34 7.42 6.80
C PRO A 84 -7.86 6.46 7.88
N PHE A 85 -6.54 6.31 7.97
CA PHE A 85 -5.88 5.41 8.92
C PHE A 85 -4.87 6.13 9.83
N LEU A 86 -4.65 7.42 9.58
CA LEU A 86 -3.75 8.29 10.31
C LEU A 86 -4.55 9.33 11.08
N ASP A 87 -4.00 9.76 12.21
CA ASP A 87 -4.55 10.86 13.00
C ASP A 87 -3.70 12.12 12.74
N LYS A 88 -4.19 13.31 13.12
CA LYS A 88 -3.50 14.60 12.89
C LYS A 88 -2.10 14.69 13.51
N ASP A 89 -1.87 13.95 14.60
CA ASP A 89 -0.68 14.07 15.45
C ASP A 89 0.48 13.15 15.01
N ILE A 90 0.71 13.04 13.70
CA ILE A 90 1.88 12.32 13.18
C ILE A 90 3.05 13.26 12.92
N VAL A 91 4.25 12.75 13.16
CA VAL A 91 5.49 13.45 12.80
C VAL A 91 6.35 12.50 11.98
N ILE A 92 6.79 12.96 10.81
CA ILE A 92 7.64 12.18 9.91
C ILE A 92 9.08 12.61 10.10
N TYR A 93 10.00 11.63 10.10
CA TYR A 93 11.43 11.85 10.15
C TYR A 93 12.13 11.07 9.04
N ARG A 94 13.23 11.63 8.54
CA ARG A 94 14.21 10.92 7.71
C ARG A 94 15.55 10.88 8.42
N TYR A 95 16.33 9.85 8.10
CA TYR A 95 17.71 9.81 8.51
C TYR A 95 18.56 10.61 7.52
N ASP A 96 19.19 11.67 8.01
CA ASP A 96 20.16 12.46 7.29
C ASP A 96 21.53 11.81 7.46
N ASN A 97 22.13 11.39 6.33
CA ASN A 97 23.43 10.73 6.35
C ASN A 97 24.60 11.70 6.57
N GLU A 98 24.44 12.98 6.21
CA GLU A 98 25.49 13.99 6.36
C GLU A 98 25.58 14.45 7.82
N LEU A 99 24.42 14.67 8.44
CA LEU A 99 24.31 15.05 9.85
C LEU A 99 24.30 13.84 10.79
N ALA A 100 24.27 12.62 10.25
CA ALA A 100 24.19 11.35 10.98
C ALA A 100 23.06 11.33 12.04
N GLN A 101 21.90 11.91 11.73
CA GLN A 101 20.80 12.07 12.69
C GLN A 101 19.43 11.99 12.02
N MET A 102 18.39 11.76 12.82
CA MET A 102 17.01 11.85 12.35
C MET A 102 16.55 13.30 12.34
N VAL A 103 16.14 13.78 11.17
CA VAL A 103 15.62 15.13 10.94
C VAL A 103 14.14 15.03 10.61
N ARG A 104 13.35 15.98 11.14
CA ARG A 104 11.92 16.06 10.84
C ARG A 104 11.75 16.38 9.35
N GLU A 105 10.92 15.61 8.67
CA GLU A 105 10.60 15.84 7.26
C GLU A 105 9.44 16.84 7.17
N GLU A 106 9.65 17.89 6.39
CA GLU A 106 8.57 18.75 5.93
C GLU A 106 7.92 18.08 4.72
N ILE A 107 6.60 17.91 4.78
CA ILE A 107 5.87 17.17 3.75
C ILE A 107 5.54 18.15 2.64
N GLU A 108 6.06 17.86 1.44
CA GLU A 108 5.80 18.67 0.27
C GLU A 108 4.30 18.62 -0.11
N PRO A 109 3.75 19.73 -0.64
CA PRO A 109 2.44 19.72 -1.26
C PRO A 109 2.39 18.67 -2.38
N TYR A 110 1.26 17.98 -2.49
CA TYR A 110 1.03 17.08 -3.60
C TYR A 110 0.43 17.87 -4.77
N PHE A 111 1.07 17.77 -5.93
CA PHE A 111 0.61 18.39 -7.15
C PHE A 111 -0.13 17.36 -8.00
N SER A 112 -1.45 17.52 -8.11
CA SER A 112 -2.25 16.84 -9.12
C SER A 112 -2.24 17.64 -10.44
N SER A 113 -2.76 17.07 -11.52
CA SER A 113 -2.94 17.79 -12.79
C SER A 113 -3.86 19.02 -12.68
N GLU A 114 -4.67 19.10 -11.63
CA GLU A 114 -5.73 20.11 -11.49
C GLU A 114 -5.47 21.12 -10.36
N LYS A 115 -4.71 20.74 -9.32
CA LYS A 115 -4.45 21.59 -8.14
C LYS A 115 -3.28 21.11 -7.29
N GLU A 116 -2.68 22.08 -6.59
CA GLU A 116 -1.78 21.86 -5.46
C GLU A 116 -2.62 21.61 -4.19
N GLU A 117 -2.34 20.50 -3.50
CA GLU A 117 -3.02 20.12 -2.27
C GLU A 117 -2.00 19.87 -1.15
N ARG A 118 -2.23 20.46 0.02
CA ARG A 118 -1.38 20.21 1.19
C ARG A 118 -1.57 18.78 1.65
N SER A 119 -0.49 18.01 1.66
CA SER A 119 -0.50 16.64 2.15
C SER A 119 0.02 16.56 3.59
N CYS A 120 -0.60 15.71 4.41
CA CYS A 120 -0.17 15.45 5.79
C CYS A 120 0.67 14.16 5.89
N PHE A 121 0.65 13.34 4.83
CA PHE A 121 1.39 12.09 4.73
C PHE A 121 1.49 11.70 3.26
N SER A 122 2.67 11.26 2.85
CA SER A 122 2.90 10.61 1.57
C SER A 122 3.85 9.44 1.79
N PHE A 123 3.55 8.30 1.18
CA PHE A 123 4.44 7.16 1.18
C PHE A 123 4.38 6.41 -0.14
N ARG A 124 5.55 6.09 -0.69
CA ARG A 124 5.69 5.47 -2.01
C ARG A 124 6.43 4.14 -1.97
N ILE A 125 5.95 3.21 -2.79
CA ILE A 125 6.56 1.92 -3.08
C ILE A 125 6.71 1.75 -4.59
N TYR A 126 7.85 1.23 -5.04
CA TYR A 126 8.13 0.91 -6.42
C TYR A 126 7.93 -0.58 -6.69
N LYS A 127 7.74 -0.95 -7.96
CA LYS A 127 7.46 -2.35 -8.35
C LYS A 127 8.56 -3.34 -7.95
N ASN A 128 9.82 -2.89 -7.96
CA ASN A 128 10.94 -3.71 -7.48
C ASN A 128 10.79 -4.05 -5.98
N GLY A 129 10.00 -3.28 -5.24
CA GLY A 129 9.70 -3.39 -3.82
C GLY A 129 10.50 -2.44 -2.93
N SER A 130 11.38 -1.64 -3.52
CA SER A 130 11.98 -0.49 -2.83
C SER A 130 10.90 0.53 -2.47
N SER A 131 11.10 1.22 -1.35
CA SER A 131 10.17 2.24 -0.88
C SER A 131 10.92 3.44 -0.34
N GLU A 132 10.19 4.51 -0.09
CA GLU A 132 10.70 5.61 0.74
C GLU A 132 11.13 5.08 2.11
N GLN A 133 12.19 5.66 2.67
CA GLN A 133 12.73 5.28 3.98
C GLN A 133 12.43 6.38 4.99
N ILE A 134 11.32 6.23 5.69
CA ILE A 134 10.82 7.21 6.65
C ILE A 134 10.51 6.57 8.00
N TYR A 135 10.56 7.38 9.04
CA TYR A 135 10.09 7.05 10.38
C TYR A 135 8.83 7.87 10.65
N VAL A 136 7.74 7.21 11.01
CA VAL A 136 6.47 7.85 11.33
C VAL A 136 6.24 7.73 12.83
N GLN A 137 6.28 8.85 13.54
CA GLN A 137 5.93 8.89 14.96
C GLN A 137 4.44 9.13 15.10
N LYS A 138 3.77 8.26 15.88
CA LYS A 138 2.36 8.38 16.25
C LYS A 138 2.23 8.19 17.76
N GLY A 139 1.99 9.29 18.48
CA GLY A 139 2.07 9.31 19.94
C GLY A 139 3.50 8.99 20.41
N LYS A 140 3.65 7.94 21.23
CA LYS A 140 4.96 7.47 21.70
C LYS A 140 5.67 6.54 20.72
N ARG A 141 4.92 5.82 19.89
CA ARG A 141 5.47 4.79 19.01
C ARG A 141 6.05 5.38 17.74
N VAL A 142 7.10 4.75 17.23
CA VAL A 142 7.74 5.10 15.96
C VAL A 142 7.73 3.90 15.03
N TYR A 143 7.22 4.10 13.82
CA TYR A 143 7.09 3.10 12.78
C TYR A 143 8.14 3.37 11.71
N TRP A 144 9.05 2.43 11.49
CA TRP A 144 10.04 2.55 10.42
C TRP A 144 9.57 1.82 9.16
N LEU A 145 9.36 2.60 8.11
CA LEU A 145 8.89 2.15 6.81
C LEU A 145 10.05 1.95 5.80
N GLY A 146 11.29 1.75 6.25
CA GLY A 146 12.43 1.60 5.32
C GLY A 146 12.74 0.18 4.85
N ASP A 147 12.41 -0.85 5.64
CA ASP A 147 12.70 -2.24 5.28
C ASP A 147 11.76 -2.75 4.17
N TYR A 148 12.25 -3.61 3.27
CA TYR A 148 11.54 -4.03 2.04
C TYR A 148 10.08 -4.47 2.24
N PHE A 149 9.80 -5.25 3.30
CA PHE A 149 8.46 -5.82 3.52
C PHE A 149 7.90 -5.66 4.93
N LYS A 150 8.74 -5.43 5.95
CA LYS A 150 8.27 -5.40 7.35
C LYS A 150 8.47 -4.03 7.97
N THR A 151 7.38 -3.45 8.46
CA THR A 151 7.45 -2.25 9.31
C THR A 151 8.00 -2.64 10.67
N LYS A 152 9.14 -2.05 11.07
CA LYS A 152 9.64 -2.16 12.45
C LYS A 152 8.94 -1.11 13.32
N VAL A 153 8.64 -1.47 14.56
CA VAL A 153 7.98 -0.59 15.52
C VAL A 153 8.89 -0.42 16.73
N TYR A 154 9.07 0.82 17.16
CA TYR A 154 9.88 1.21 18.31
C TYR A 154 9.00 1.92 19.35
N ASP A 155 9.36 1.80 20.61
CA ASP A 155 8.62 2.40 21.73
C ASP A 155 8.86 3.91 21.85
N SER A 156 9.94 4.42 21.26
CA SER A 156 10.29 5.83 21.22
C SER A 156 11.16 6.19 20.00
N LEU A 157 11.33 7.49 19.75
CA LEU A 157 12.24 8.00 18.73
C LEU A 157 13.71 7.69 19.08
N ASP A 158 14.06 7.70 20.36
CA ASP A 158 15.43 7.42 20.79
C ASP A 158 15.79 5.95 20.62
N ASP A 159 14.84 5.04 20.84
CA ASP A 159 15.02 3.62 20.52
C ASP A 159 15.25 3.40 19.02
N ALA A 160 14.50 4.12 18.17
CA ALA A 160 14.68 4.06 16.71
C ALA A 160 16.07 4.59 16.29
N LYS A 161 16.53 5.70 16.89
CA LYS A 161 17.88 6.25 16.67
C LYS A 161 18.97 5.26 17.09
N LYS A 162 18.83 4.65 18.26
CA LYS A 162 19.79 3.65 18.77
C LYS A 162 19.86 2.45 17.84
N ALA A 163 18.71 1.90 17.43
CA ALA A 163 18.65 0.79 16.50
C ALA A 163 19.31 1.12 15.15
N ARG A 164 19.17 2.36 14.66
CA ARG A 164 19.83 2.80 13.43
C ARG A 164 21.35 2.92 13.59
N ALA A 165 21.82 3.47 14.71
CA ALA A 165 23.25 3.55 15.03
C ALA A 165 23.90 2.16 15.10
N ASP A 166 23.22 1.20 15.77
CA ASP A 166 23.69 -0.18 15.87
C ASP A 166 23.79 -0.87 14.49
N LEU A 167 22.86 -0.59 13.57
CA LEU A 167 22.91 -1.09 12.19
C LEU A 167 24.08 -0.49 11.41
N ALA A 168 24.35 0.81 11.57
CA ALA A 168 25.47 1.47 10.91
C ALA A 168 26.82 0.89 11.37
N GLN A 169 26.97 0.61 12.67
CA GLN A 169 28.19 0.00 13.22
C GLN A 169 28.41 -1.42 12.69
N LYS A 170 27.35 -2.22 12.57
CA LYS A 170 27.43 -3.60 12.05
C LYS A 170 27.79 -3.68 10.56
N ALA A 171 27.47 -2.65 9.77
CA ALA A 171 27.78 -2.61 8.35
C ALA A 171 29.25 -2.24 8.04
N LEU A 172 29.99 -1.77 9.05
CA LEU A 172 31.42 -1.41 8.95
C LEU A 172 32.36 -2.55 9.40
N LEU A 173 31.80 -3.67 9.88
CA LEU A 173 32.50 -4.90 10.28
C LEU A 173 32.28 -6.00 9.24
#